data_AF-Q4PMR1-F1
#
_entry.id   AF-Q4PMR1-F1
#
_cell.length_a   1.000
_cell.length_b   1.000
_cell.length_c   1.000
_cell.angle_alpha   90.00
_cell.angle_beta   90.00
_cell.angle_gamma   90.00
#
_symmetry.space_group_name_H-M   'P 1'
#
loop_
_entity.id
_entity.type
_entity.pdbx_description
1 polymer ?
#
loop_
_entity_poly.entity_id
_entity_poly.type
_entity_poly.pdbx_seq_one_letter_code
_entity_poly.pdbx_strand_id
1 'polypeptide(L)'
;MQLAFFMVILTLTYLSCEVQSESNLNIFGDMKYLPHDCKHKLKEQIQNECSGHTYQPLVIKVTDCTYTCGNEHENFFIQTKTNQTFNMKDGTPCGHSRVCVSGVCVDTCRMSFV
;
A
#
# COMPACT_ATOMS: atom_id res chain seq x y z
N MET A 1 22.78 -37.03 -13.01
CA MET A 1 21.40 -36.52 -12.93
C MET A 1 21.24 -35.44 -11.85
N GLN A 2 22.17 -34.48 -11.73
CA GLN A 2 22.06 -33.36 -10.77
C GLN A 2 21.69 -32.04 -11.45
N LEU A 3 22.15 -31.82 -12.69
CA LEU A 3 21.84 -30.61 -13.45
C LEU A 3 20.34 -30.46 -13.74
N ALA A 4 19.65 -31.55 -14.09
CA ALA A 4 18.21 -31.49 -14.40
C ALA A 4 17.37 -31.08 -13.18
N PHE A 5 17.68 -31.62 -12.00
CA PHE A 5 17.01 -31.21 -10.76
C PHE A 5 17.26 -29.75 -10.41
N PHE A 6 18.48 -29.25 -10.64
CA PHE A 6 18.83 -27.85 -10.39
C PHE A 6 18.04 -26.89 -11.29
N MET A 7 17.87 -27.22 -12.57
CA MET A 7 17.10 -26.40 -13.51
C MET A 7 15.58 -26.44 -13.20
N VAL A 8 15.07 -27.57 -12.72
CA VAL A 8 13.67 -27.70 -12.28
C VAL A 8 13.41 -26.85 -11.03
N ILE A 9 14.33 -26.84 -10.05
CA ILE A 9 14.21 -25.98 -8.87
C ILE A 9 14.31 -24.51 -9.27
N LEU A 10 15.26 -24.13 -10.13
CA LEU A 10 15.44 -22.73 -10.56
C LEU A 10 14.20 -22.19 -11.30
N THR A 11 13.58 -23.02 -12.14
CA THR A 11 12.36 -22.67 -12.89
C THR A 11 11.13 -22.61 -11.98
N LEU A 12 10.98 -23.53 -11.03
CA LEU A 12 9.93 -23.45 -10.01
C LEU A 12 10.09 -22.21 -9.13
N THR A 13 11.30 -21.84 -8.72
CA THR A 13 11.55 -20.62 -7.94
C THR A 13 11.31 -19.35 -8.75
N TYR A 14 11.63 -19.34 -10.05
CA TYR A 14 11.30 -18.22 -10.95
C TYR A 14 9.78 -18.10 -11.16
N LEU A 15 9.09 -19.21 -11.41
CA LEU A 15 7.63 -19.25 -11.59
C LEU A 15 6.85 -18.98 -10.30
N SER A 16 7.45 -19.26 -9.13
CA SER A 16 6.85 -18.95 -7.82
C SER A 16 7.08 -17.49 -7.38
N CYS A 17 7.98 -16.75 -8.05
CA CYS A 17 8.20 -15.32 -7.82
C CYS A 17 7.34 -14.42 -8.72
N GLU A 18 6.57 -15.00 -9.63
CA GLU A 18 5.40 -14.33 -10.24
C GLU A 18 4.15 -14.63 -9.41
N VAL A 19 4.21 -14.40 -8.09
CA VAL A 19 3.04 -13.79 -7.46
C VAL A 19 3.08 -12.34 -7.91
N GLN A 20 2.69 -12.13 -9.17
CA GLN A 20 2.24 -10.85 -9.65
C GLN A 20 1.06 -10.52 -8.75
N SER A 21 1.36 -9.85 -7.64
CA SER A 21 0.38 -9.16 -6.84
C SER A 21 -0.11 -8.03 -7.74
N GLU A 22 -1.04 -8.37 -8.63
CA GLU A 22 -2.15 -7.52 -9.00
C GLU A 22 -2.91 -7.18 -7.71
N SER A 23 -2.24 -6.51 -6.77
CA SER A 23 -2.88 -5.87 -5.63
C SER A 23 -3.62 -4.68 -6.20
N ASN A 24 -4.83 -4.98 -6.65
CA ASN A 24 -5.98 -4.10 -6.66
C ASN A 24 -5.59 -2.65 -6.99
N LEU A 25 -5.41 -2.37 -8.29
CA LEU A 25 -5.18 -1.01 -8.80
C LEU A 25 -6.18 0.00 -8.22
N ASN A 26 -7.36 -0.48 -7.81
CA ASN A 26 -8.46 0.27 -7.24
C ASN A 26 -8.26 0.71 -5.77
N ILE A 27 -7.52 -0.04 -4.94
CA ILE A 27 -7.34 0.28 -3.50
C ILE A 27 -6.45 1.51 -3.31
N PHE A 28 -5.45 1.67 -4.17
CA PHE A 28 -4.48 2.76 -4.08
C PHE A 28 -4.95 4.07 -4.72
N GLY A 29 -6.18 4.12 -5.22
CA GLY A 29 -6.71 5.28 -5.93
C GLY A 29 -5.86 5.72 -7.13
N ASP A 30 -6.23 6.85 -7.72
CA ASP A 30 -5.49 7.48 -8.79
C ASP A 30 -4.30 8.31 -8.23
N MET A 31 -3.25 7.62 -7.77
CA MET A 31 -1.91 8.22 -7.53
C MET A 31 -1.22 8.63 -8.85
N LYS A 32 -1.96 9.22 -9.79
CA LYS A 32 -1.52 9.49 -11.18
C LYS A 32 -0.35 10.47 -11.26
N TYR A 33 -0.16 11.30 -10.23
CA TYR A 33 0.84 12.37 -10.21
C TYR A 33 2.20 11.94 -9.70
N LEU A 34 2.29 10.77 -9.06
CA LEU A 34 3.55 10.27 -8.54
C LEU A 34 4.34 9.58 -9.67
N PRO A 35 5.66 9.85 -9.80
CA PRO A 35 6.53 9.03 -10.62
C PRO A 35 6.40 7.55 -10.25
N HIS A 36 6.56 6.67 -11.24
CA HIS A 36 6.38 5.23 -11.08
C HIS A 36 7.06 4.67 -9.81
N ASP A 37 8.34 5.00 -9.62
CA ASP A 37 9.13 4.48 -8.50
C ASP A 37 8.66 5.04 -7.15
N CYS A 38 8.21 6.29 -7.13
CA CYS A 38 7.65 6.91 -5.93
C CYS A 38 6.32 6.23 -5.55
N LYS A 39 5.46 5.98 -6.54
CA LYS A 39 4.20 5.25 -6.35
C LYS A 39 4.47 3.83 -5.84
N HIS A 40 5.41 3.10 -6.45
CA HIS A 40 5.77 1.75 -6.02
C HIS A 40 6.27 1.74 -4.57
N LYS A 41 7.20 2.63 -4.25
CA LYS A 41 7.75 2.76 -2.89
C LYS A 41 6.68 3.14 -1.86
N LEU A 42 5.76 4.05 -2.20
CA LEU A 42 4.66 4.44 -1.31
C LEU A 42 3.72 3.27 -1.04
N LYS A 43 3.39 2.47 -2.07
CA LYS A 43 2.58 1.26 -1.92
C LYS A 43 3.25 0.26 -0.97
N GLU A 44 4.52 -0.03 -1.20
CA GLU A 44 5.31 -0.94 -0.36
C GLU A 44 5.36 -0.48 1.09
N GLN A 45 5.57 0.82 1.34
CA GLN A 45 5.58 1.38 2.69
C GLN A 45 4.23 1.22 3.39
N ILE A 46 3.12 1.54 2.73
CA ILE A 46 1.77 1.39 3.30
C ILE A 46 1.47 -0.09 3.59
N GLN A 47 1.84 -0.98 2.68
CA GLN A 47 1.62 -2.42 2.84
C GLN A 47 2.44 -2.99 4.00
N ASN A 48 3.71 -2.60 4.11
CA ASN A 48 4.57 -3.00 5.22
C ASN A 48 4.04 -2.49 6.55
N GLU A 49 3.60 -1.23 6.62
CA GLU A 49 2.99 -0.66 7.81
C GLU A 49 1.75 -1.46 8.24
N CYS A 50 0.77 -1.64 7.34
CA CYS A 50 -0.43 -2.42 7.64
C CYS A 50 -0.07 -3.85 8.07
N SER A 51 0.82 -4.53 7.36
CA SER A 51 1.23 -5.91 7.68
C SER A 51 1.89 -6.06 9.06
N GLY A 52 2.42 -4.97 9.63
CA GLY A 52 2.94 -4.93 11.00
C GLY A 52 1.84 -4.96 12.08
N HIS A 53 0.58 -4.67 11.74
CA HIS A 53 -0.53 -4.71 12.69
C HIS A 53 -1.09 -6.12 12.87
N THR A 54 -1.10 -6.60 14.11
CA THR A 54 -1.62 -7.93 14.45
C THR A 54 -3.10 -8.13 14.09
N TYR A 55 -3.92 -7.09 14.24
CA TYR A 55 -5.38 -7.20 14.09
C TYR A 55 -5.93 -6.56 12.80
N GLN A 56 -5.11 -5.78 12.08
CA GLN A 56 -5.49 -5.05 10.87
C GLN A 56 -4.42 -5.18 9.76
N PRO A 57 -4.00 -6.39 9.36
CA PRO A 57 -2.86 -6.56 8.46
C PRO A 57 -3.10 -6.12 7.01
N LEU A 58 -4.35 -5.86 6.61
CA LEU A 58 -4.73 -5.65 5.22
C LEU A 58 -4.87 -4.16 4.89
N VAL A 59 -4.38 -3.75 3.72
CA VAL A 59 -4.69 -2.43 3.16
C VAL A 59 -6.11 -2.46 2.59
N ILE A 60 -7.02 -1.69 3.18
CA ILE A 60 -8.43 -1.62 2.76
C ILE A 60 -8.66 -0.50 1.76
N LYS A 61 -8.04 0.66 2.02
CA LYS A 61 -8.24 1.88 1.22
C LYS A 61 -7.04 2.78 1.32
N VAL A 62 -6.67 3.43 0.23
CA VAL A 62 -5.76 4.57 0.23
C VAL A 62 -6.44 5.73 -0.48
N THR A 63 -6.33 6.91 0.11
CA THR A 63 -6.76 8.19 -0.45
C THR A 63 -5.56 9.10 -0.59
N ASP A 64 -5.78 10.36 -0.98
CA ASP A 64 -4.72 11.34 -1.21
C ASP A 64 -3.75 11.46 -0.03
N CYS A 65 -4.26 11.53 1.21
CA CYS A 65 -3.45 11.77 2.40
C CYS A 65 -3.78 10.86 3.59
N THR A 66 -4.56 9.81 3.37
CA THR A 66 -4.83 8.80 4.39
C THR A 66 -4.81 7.40 3.79
N TYR A 67 -4.51 6.41 4.64
CA TYR A 67 -4.67 5.00 4.31
C TYR A 67 -5.36 4.28 5.46
N THR A 68 -6.14 3.26 5.14
CA THR A 68 -6.89 2.45 6.09
C THR A 68 -6.34 1.04 6.08
N CYS A 69 -5.83 0.60 7.24
CA CYS A 69 -5.54 -0.80 7.50
C CYS A 69 -6.75 -1.46 8.14
N GLY A 70 -7.02 -2.72 7.84
CA GLY A 70 -8.15 -3.42 8.40
C GLY A 70 -8.06 -4.93 8.33
N ASN A 71 -9.12 -5.56 8.81
CA ASN A 71 -9.34 -6.98 8.72
C ASN A 71 -10.84 -7.25 8.67
N GLU A 72 -11.24 -8.21 7.85
CA GLU A 72 -12.61 -8.70 7.81
C GLU A 72 -12.57 -10.18 8.17
N HIS A 73 -13.26 -10.55 9.24
CA HIS A 73 -13.39 -11.92 9.67
C HIS A 73 -14.88 -12.27 9.72
N GLU A 74 -15.29 -13.24 8.92
CA GLU A 74 -16.66 -13.70 8.85
C GLU A 74 -16.71 -15.19 9.13
N ASN A 75 -17.55 -15.58 10.10
CA ASN A 75 -17.93 -16.95 10.38
C ASN A 75 -19.46 -17.04 10.37
N PHE A 76 -19.99 -18.27 10.41
CA PHE A 76 -21.44 -18.55 10.30
C PHE A 76 -22.33 -17.72 11.24
N PHE A 77 -21.82 -17.25 12.38
CA PHE A 77 -22.59 -16.51 13.39
C PHE A 77 -22.21 -15.04 13.53
N ILE A 78 -21.02 -14.63 13.09
CA ILE A 78 -20.45 -13.31 13.39
C ILE A 78 -19.67 -12.79 12.19
N GLN A 79 -19.95 -11.54 11.83
CA GLN A 79 -19.14 -10.75 10.92
C GLN A 79 -18.45 -9.64 11.71
N THR A 80 -17.12 -9.64 11.70
CA THR A 80 -16.29 -8.64 12.36
C THR A 80 -15.48 -7.88 11.31
N LYS A 81 -15.61 -6.56 11.32
CA LYS A 81 -14.79 -5.67 10.50
C LYS A 81 -14.03 -4.72 11.41
N THR A 82 -12.71 -4.74 11.35
CA THR A 82 -11.85 -3.82 12.09
C THR A 82 -11.13 -2.93 11.10
N ASN A 83 -11.23 -1.62 11.26
CA ASN A 83 -10.57 -0.65 10.39
C ASN A 83 -9.88 0.41 11.25
N GLN A 84 -8.67 0.77 10.88
CA GLN A 84 -7.95 1.90 11.44
C GLN A 84 -7.41 2.75 10.30
N THR A 85 -7.72 4.04 10.34
CA THR A 85 -7.28 5.00 9.33
C THR A 85 -6.15 5.85 9.90
N PHE A 86 -5.12 6.02 9.09
CA PHE A 86 -3.91 6.75 9.42
C PHE A 86 -3.69 7.87 8.42
N ASN A 87 -3.14 8.97 8.90
CA ASN A 87 -2.68 10.05 8.04
C ASN A 87 -1.33 9.66 7.42
N MET A 88 -1.14 10.02 6.15
CA MET A 88 0.18 10.07 5.57
C MET A 88 1.03 11.10 6.31
N LYS A 89 2.35 10.92 6.27
CA LYS A 89 3.27 11.88 6.90
C LYS A 89 3.15 13.23 6.22
N ASP A 90 3.32 14.28 7.01
CA ASP A 90 3.36 15.63 6.48
C ASP A 90 4.49 15.76 5.45
N GLY A 91 4.19 16.40 4.31
CA GLY A 91 5.09 16.49 3.17
C GLY A 91 4.97 15.35 2.14
N THR A 92 4.19 14.29 2.40
CA THR A 92 3.93 13.26 1.38
C THR A 92 3.24 13.91 0.16
N PRO A 93 3.75 13.74 -1.08
CA PRO A 93 3.11 14.32 -2.25
C PRO A 93 1.76 13.65 -2.52
N CYS A 94 0.70 14.46 -2.66
CA CYS A 94 -0.67 14.01 -2.90
C CYS A 94 -1.28 14.57 -4.19
N GLY A 95 -0.50 15.34 -4.96
CA GLY A 95 -0.91 15.88 -6.25
C GLY A 95 0.15 16.79 -6.86
N HIS A 96 -0.13 17.34 -8.04
CA HIS A 96 0.74 18.33 -8.66
C HIS A 96 0.87 19.57 -7.75
N SER A 97 2.09 19.86 -7.29
CA SER A 97 2.39 20.96 -6.35
C SER A 97 1.55 20.93 -5.07
N ARG A 98 1.18 19.73 -4.60
CA ARG A 98 0.40 19.53 -3.37
C ARG A 98 1.02 18.47 -2.48
N VAL A 99 0.93 18.68 -1.17
CA VAL A 99 1.45 17.75 -0.16
C VAL A 99 0.45 17.55 0.97
N CYS A 100 0.60 16.44 1.69
CA CYS A 100 -0.17 16.16 2.89
C CYS A 100 0.28 17.04 4.05
N VAL A 101 -0.68 17.62 4.76
CA VAL A 101 -0.49 18.29 6.05
C VAL A 101 -1.66 17.90 6.94
N SER A 102 -1.37 17.23 8.05
CA SER A 102 -2.37 16.76 9.02
C SER A 102 -3.50 15.93 8.35
N GLY A 103 -3.14 15.09 7.38
CA GLY A 103 -4.10 14.25 6.65
C GLY A 103 -4.88 14.96 5.54
N VAL A 104 -4.62 16.24 5.25
CA VAL A 104 -5.26 17.01 4.18
C VAL A 104 -4.26 17.30 3.06
N CYS A 105 -4.68 17.12 1.81
CA CYS A 105 -3.89 17.48 0.65
C CYS A 105 -3.99 18.99 0.39
N VAL A 106 -2.89 19.73 0.59
CA VAL A 106 -2.84 21.19 0.46
C VAL A 106 -1.85 21.63 -0.60
N ASP A 107 -2.11 22.77 -1.26
CA ASP A 107 -1.16 23.40 -2.16
C ASP A 107 0.11 23.77 -1.41
N THR A 108 1.28 23.49 -2.00
CA THR A 108 2.58 23.84 -1.40
C THR A 108 2.69 25.33 -1.12
N CYS A 109 2.02 26.19 -1.91
CA CYS A 109 1.93 27.64 -1.67
C CYS A 109 1.23 28.02 -0.35
N ARG A 110 0.49 27.11 0.28
CA ARG A 110 -0.22 27.33 1.55
C ARG A 110 0.54 26.81 2.77
N MET A 111 1.72 26.21 2.58
CA MET A 111 2.56 25.76 3.69
C MET A 111 3.24 26.95 4.37
N SER A 112 3.42 26.88 5.70
CA SER A 112 4.34 27.76 6.41
C SER A 112 5.76 27.21 6.26
N PHE A 113 6.64 27.97 5.62
CA PHE A 113 8.05 27.60 5.47
C PHE A 113 8.98 28.34 6.43
N VAL A 114 8.43 29.32 7.16
CA VAL A 114 9.11 30.19 8.12
C VAL A 114 8.19 30.39 9.31
#